data_AF-A0A1H1A6Q4-F1
#
_entry.id   AF-A0A1H1A6Q4-F1
#
_cell.length_a   1.000
_cell.length_b   1.000
_cell.length_c   1.000
_cell.angle_alpha   90.00
_cell.angle_beta   90.00
_cell.angle_gamma   90.00
#
_symmetry.space_group_name_H-M   'P 1'
#
loop_
_entity.id
_entity.type
_entity.pdbx_description
1 polymer ?
#
loop_
_entity_poly.entity_id
_entity_poly.type
_entity_poly.pdbx_seq_one_letter_code
_entity_poly.pdbx_strand_id
1 'polypeptide(L)'
;MWYFIETMHGIEAATVVAADGIERQWTSPKRLPKGHKLLPLLAECYHKKATVVDAQFDDDQLVVVHPVLGPERQDPNRRPERPEGDCYALHLWVGPRDQEPTSVPPAAGDRWILDQQCIHQTRDSYMMSGGGEREYLSVQQFTGRQLRSDGAAEVVAAGLAPTPDKKVLIDASIFNVTTAKVMPWLMICRGIDGNIMKILFYDVEQFGIEPKIPTPEALGLSALSAAVGRYAALAATLTTPSERRDIFLVMWLGETPPWFQETSPRSTDFIHPDDRAAFAAANIGRTDVAFAAKPTPIRIMGGDGEWHSMQAAIRPYALPGGGNSVEDLYIVEMWEH
;
A
#
# COMPACT_ATOMS: atom_id res chain seq x y z
N MET A 1 13.24 8.28 -22.63
CA MET A 1 13.37 7.59 -21.32
C MET A 1 12.40 8.22 -20.36
N TRP A 2 11.73 7.40 -19.56
CA TRP A 2 10.84 7.81 -18.48
C TRP A 2 11.57 7.79 -17.14
N TYR A 3 11.37 8.84 -16.36
CA TYR A 3 11.70 8.91 -14.95
C TYR A 3 10.41 9.03 -14.14
N PHE A 4 10.40 8.38 -12.99
CA PHE A 4 9.32 8.51 -12.03
C PHE A 4 9.84 9.21 -10.79
N ILE A 5 9.23 10.36 -10.46
CA ILE A 5 9.70 11.28 -9.44
C ILE A 5 8.61 11.44 -8.40
N GLU A 6 8.83 10.96 -7.18
CA GLU A 6 7.90 11.19 -6.08
C GLU A 6 8.04 12.63 -5.54
N THR A 7 6.91 13.21 -5.15
CA THR A 7 6.77 14.58 -4.66
C THR A 7 5.86 14.64 -3.42
N MET A 8 5.77 13.53 -2.67
CA MET A 8 4.79 13.36 -1.59
C MET A 8 5.01 14.32 -0.40
N HIS A 9 6.25 14.82 -0.24
CA HIS A 9 6.66 15.87 0.71
C HIS A 9 6.83 17.25 0.07
N GLY A 10 6.31 17.44 -1.15
CA GLY A 10 6.47 18.66 -1.91
C GLY A 10 7.61 18.60 -2.91
N ILE A 11 7.57 19.51 -3.88
CA ILE A 11 8.53 19.55 -5.00
C ILE A 11 9.99 19.77 -4.55
N GLU A 12 10.21 20.50 -3.47
CA GLU A 12 11.57 20.75 -2.94
C GLU A 12 12.22 19.49 -2.37
N ALA A 13 11.41 18.55 -1.91
CA ALA A 13 11.84 17.25 -1.37
C ALA A 13 11.75 16.12 -2.41
N ALA A 14 11.49 16.45 -3.68
CA ALA A 14 11.26 15.47 -4.73
C ALA A 14 12.45 14.52 -4.90
N THR A 15 12.16 13.25 -5.18
CA THR A 15 13.18 12.23 -5.45
C THR A 15 12.82 11.34 -6.63
N VAL A 16 13.83 10.98 -7.42
CA VAL A 16 13.72 9.98 -8.48
C VAL A 16 13.69 8.61 -7.83
N VAL A 17 12.61 7.86 -8.08
CA VAL A 17 12.37 6.52 -7.50
C VAL A 17 12.41 5.41 -8.55
N ALA A 18 12.22 5.74 -9.83
CA ALA A 18 12.42 4.80 -10.92
C ALA A 18 12.88 5.48 -12.21
N ALA A 19 13.52 4.71 -13.10
CA ALA A 19 13.79 5.09 -14.48
C ALA A 19 13.54 3.89 -15.39
N ASP A 20 12.68 4.06 -16.40
CA ASP A 20 12.19 3.01 -17.30
C ASP A 20 11.77 1.74 -16.52
N GLY A 21 10.97 1.94 -15.46
CA GLY A 21 10.45 0.87 -14.60
C GLY A 21 11.45 0.32 -13.57
N ILE A 22 12.74 0.60 -13.72
CA ILE A 22 13.78 0.10 -12.80
C ILE A 22 13.90 1.02 -11.60
N GLU A 23 13.84 0.43 -10.40
CA GLU A 23 14.04 1.12 -9.13
C GLU A 23 15.34 1.94 -9.11
N ARG A 24 15.25 3.14 -8.54
CA ARG A 24 16.39 4.02 -8.29
C ARG A 24 16.49 4.36 -6.82
N GLN A 25 17.72 4.60 -6.39
CA GLN A 25 17.99 5.22 -5.10
C GLN A 25 17.34 6.61 -5.10
N TRP A 26 16.57 6.90 -4.03
CA TRP A 26 15.86 8.14 -3.73
C TRP A 26 16.74 9.40 -3.89
N THR A 27 16.98 9.80 -5.12
CA THR A 27 17.99 10.79 -5.48
C THR A 27 17.31 12.06 -5.96
N SER A 28 17.87 13.22 -5.63
CA SER A 28 17.30 14.49 -6.07
C SER A 28 17.29 14.58 -7.61
N PRO A 29 16.20 15.06 -8.23
CA PRO A 29 16.14 15.35 -9.67
C PRO A 29 17.25 16.29 -10.15
N LYS A 30 17.85 17.08 -9.24
CA LYS A 30 19.05 17.89 -9.51
C LYS A 30 20.22 17.09 -10.06
N ARG A 31 20.29 15.79 -9.76
CA ARG A 31 21.34 14.87 -10.19
C ARG A 31 21.09 14.25 -11.58
N LEU A 32 19.91 14.46 -12.17
CA LEU A 32 19.64 14.03 -13.53
C LEU A 32 20.47 14.83 -14.54
N PRO A 33 20.75 14.27 -15.73
CA PRO A 33 21.32 15.05 -16.83
C PRO A 33 20.49 16.31 -17.07
N LYS A 34 21.17 17.48 -17.09
CA LYS A 34 20.53 18.80 -17.21
C LYS A 34 19.47 19.08 -16.12
N GLY A 35 19.60 18.47 -14.94
CA GLY A 35 18.65 18.59 -13.83
C GLY A 35 18.28 20.03 -13.50
N HIS A 36 19.25 20.96 -13.49
CA HIS A 36 18.99 22.39 -13.26
C HIS A 36 17.99 23.04 -14.25
N LYS A 37 17.96 22.59 -15.51
CA LYS A 37 16.97 23.04 -16.50
C LYS A 37 15.62 22.33 -16.31
N LEU A 38 15.60 21.09 -15.81
CA LEU A 38 14.38 20.31 -15.58
C LEU A 38 13.56 20.83 -14.40
N LEU A 39 14.21 21.33 -13.34
CA LEU A 39 13.51 21.71 -12.10
C LEU A 39 12.36 22.72 -12.30
N PRO A 40 12.50 23.79 -13.10
CA PRO A 40 11.39 24.72 -13.35
C PRO A 40 10.18 24.03 -14.01
N LEU A 41 10.41 23.10 -14.95
CA LEU A 41 9.33 22.35 -15.61
C LEU A 41 8.63 21.39 -14.64
N LEU A 42 9.40 20.71 -13.78
CA LEU A 42 8.85 19.85 -12.73
C LEU A 42 8.02 20.66 -11.73
N ALA A 43 8.51 21.83 -11.30
CA ALA A 43 7.79 22.73 -10.41
C ALA A 43 6.53 23.29 -11.05
N GLU A 44 6.58 23.68 -12.32
CA GLU A 44 5.42 24.13 -13.07
C GLU A 44 4.33 23.04 -13.13
N CYS A 45 4.71 21.81 -13.51
CA CYS A 45 3.79 20.68 -13.56
C CYS A 45 3.20 20.36 -12.18
N TYR A 46 4.03 20.34 -11.14
CA TYR A 46 3.62 20.10 -9.76
C TYR A 46 2.58 21.12 -9.27
N HIS A 47 2.81 22.42 -9.52
CA HIS A 47 1.93 23.49 -9.05
C HIS A 47 0.66 23.63 -9.89
N LYS A 48 0.77 23.48 -11.22
CA LYS A 48 -0.39 23.55 -12.12
C LYS A 48 -1.22 22.27 -12.10
N LYS A 49 -0.64 21.15 -11.65
CA LYS A 49 -1.21 19.80 -11.73
C LYS A 49 -1.72 19.47 -13.14
N ALA A 50 -0.96 19.93 -14.12
CA ALA A 50 -1.26 19.75 -15.53
C ALA A 50 0.00 19.32 -16.28
N THR A 51 -0.18 18.61 -17.38
CA THR A 51 0.92 18.20 -18.25
C THR A 51 1.70 19.42 -18.74
N VAL A 52 3.03 19.38 -18.64
CA VAL A 52 3.94 20.38 -19.18
C VAL A 52 4.73 19.75 -20.33
N VAL A 53 4.80 20.45 -21.46
CA VAL A 53 5.56 20.02 -22.63
C VAL A 53 6.53 21.15 -22.98
N ASP A 54 7.82 20.83 -23.05
CA ASP A 54 8.84 21.74 -23.53
C ASP A 54 9.55 21.14 -24.75
N ALA A 55 9.14 21.59 -25.94
CA ALA A 55 9.74 21.20 -27.21
C ALA A 55 11.06 21.92 -27.51
N GLN A 56 11.46 22.91 -26.69
CA GLN A 56 12.65 23.73 -26.84
C GLN A 56 13.62 23.59 -25.66
N PHE A 57 13.49 22.53 -24.88
CA PHE A 57 14.33 22.28 -23.70
C PHE A 57 15.84 22.29 -24.01
N ASP A 58 16.18 21.74 -25.18
CA ASP A 58 17.46 21.89 -25.85
C ASP A 58 17.28 21.80 -27.37
N ASP A 59 18.35 22.07 -28.13
CA ASP A 59 18.30 22.14 -29.60
C ASP A 59 17.73 20.86 -30.26
N ASP A 60 17.88 19.70 -29.61
CA ASP A 60 17.55 18.37 -30.11
C ASP A 60 16.64 17.54 -29.19
N GLN A 61 16.16 18.10 -28.06
CA GLN A 61 15.41 17.35 -27.04
C GLN A 61 13.99 17.87 -26.83
N LEU A 62 13.07 16.94 -26.59
CA LEU A 62 11.72 17.16 -26.10
C LEU A 62 11.64 16.67 -24.64
N VAL A 63 10.98 17.46 -23.79
CA VAL A 63 10.66 17.10 -22.42
C VAL A 63 9.15 17.13 -22.23
N VAL A 64 8.62 16.09 -21.60
CA VAL A 64 7.20 15.99 -21.22
C VAL A 64 7.11 15.60 -19.75
N VAL A 65 6.29 16.32 -18.99
CA VAL A 65 6.05 16.07 -17.57
C VAL A 65 4.55 15.87 -17.32
N HIS A 66 4.16 14.74 -16.73
CA HIS A 66 2.78 14.46 -16.34
C HIS A 66 2.65 14.34 -14.83
N PRO A 67 1.63 14.95 -14.20
CA PRO A 67 1.39 14.80 -12.78
C PRO A 67 0.70 13.48 -12.47
N VAL A 68 1.00 12.92 -11.30
CA VAL A 68 0.24 11.83 -10.68
C VAL A 68 -0.38 12.36 -9.40
N LEU A 69 -1.70 12.32 -9.34
CA LEU A 69 -2.46 12.89 -8.24
C LEU A 69 -2.71 11.84 -7.17
N GLY A 70 -2.66 12.28 -5.91
CA GLY A 70 -3.20 11.53 -4.80
C GLY A 70 -4.71 11.72 -4.67
N PRO A 71 -5.31 11.08 -3.66
CA PRO A 71 -6.72 11.22 -3.38
C PRO A 71 -7.05 12.65 -2.91
N GLU A 72 -8.30 13.05 -3.10
CA GLU A 72 -8.75 14.38 -2.66
C GLU A 72 -8.59 14.54 -1.14
N ARG A 73 -8.17 15.74 -0.72
CA ARG A 73 -8.22 16.09 0.70
C ARG A 73 -9.68 16.24 1.08
N GLN A 74 -10.17 15.35 1.94
CA GLN A 74 -11.40 15.60 2.69
C GLN A 74 -11.18 16.80 3.62
N ASP A 75 -11.50 17.98 3.12
CA ASP A 75 -11.69 19.18 3.92
C ASP A 75 -13.21 19.39 4.03
N PRO A 76 -13.82 19.20 5.22
CA PRO A 76 -15.26 19.35 5.41
C PRO A 76 -15.78 20.76 5.09
N ASN A 77 -14.88 21.75 4.91
CA ASN A 77 -15.23 23.12 4.56
C ASN A 77 -15.00 23.46 3.07
N ARG A 78 -14.52 22.50 2.25
CA ARG A 78 -14.12 22.75 0.86
C ARG A 78 -15.22 22.29 -0.10
N ARG A 79 -15.58 23.16 -1.06
CA ARG A 79 -16.62 22.87 -2.06
C ARG A 79 -16.19 21.71 -2.98
N PRO A 80 -17.12 20.84 -3.40
CA PRO A 80 -16.87 19.66 -4.25
C PRO A 80 -16.49 19.96 -5.71
N GLU A 81 -16.12 21.20 -6.05
CA GLU A 81 -16.01 21.68 -7.42
C GLU A 81 -14.56 21.71 -7.98
N ARG A 82 -13.59 21.12 -7.26
CA ARG A 82 -12.22 20.94 -7.80
C ARG A 82 -11.79 19.47 -7.68
N PRO A 83 -11.71 18.74 -8.79
CA PRO A 83 -11.26 17.35 -8.79
C PRO A 83 -9.74 17.30 -8.74
N GLU A 84 -9.10 17.66 -7.61
CA GLU A 84 -7.65 17.60 -7.52
C GLU A 84 -7.13 17.31 -6.11
N GLY A 85 -6.61 16.09 -5.91
CA GLY A 85 -5.71 15.78 -4.80
C GLY A 85 -4.36 16.48 -4.92
N ASP A 86 -3.48 16.28 -3.94
CA ASP A 86 -2.11 16.79 -4.01
C ASP A 86 -1.33 16.03 -5.12
N CYS A 87 -0.37 16.67 -5.77
CA CYS A 87 0.54 15.98 -6.67
C CYS A 87 1.46 15.08 -5.85
N TYR A 88 1.36 13.76 -6.05
CA TYR A 88 2.14 12.76 -5.34
C TYR A 88 3.40 12.37 -6.10
N ALA A 89 3.37 12.45 -7.43
CA ALA A 89 4.52 12.19 -8.27
C ALA A 89 4.42 12.89 -9.62
N LEU A 90 5.51 12.80 -10.38
CA LEU A 90 5.63 13.29 -11.74
C LEU A 90 6.24 12.17 -12.60
N HIS A 91 5.62 11.88 -13.75
CA HIS A 91 6.32 11.20 -14.84
C HIS A 91 7.08 12.23 -15.65
N LEU A 92 8.38 12.03 -15.84
CA LEU A 92 9.22 12.85 -16.67
C LEU A 92 9.72 12.02 -17.84
N TRP A 93 9.35 12.39 -19.06
CA TRP A 93 9.97 11.85 -20.26
C TRP A 93 10.99 12.84 -20.83
N VAL A 94 12.16 12.31 -21.20
CA VAL A 94 13.20 13.04 -21.95
C VAL A 94 13.63 12.19 -23.13
N GLY A 95 13.64 12.79 -24.33
CA GLY A 95 14.07 12.11 -25.55
C GLY A 95 14.34 13.07 -26.71
N PRO A 96 14.72 12.54 -27.88
CA PRO A 96 14.88 13.31 -29.12
C PRO A 96 13.61 14.09 -29.47
N ARG A 97 13.77 15.30 -30.03
CA ARG A 97 12.65 16.18 -30.39
C ARG A 97 11.69 15.58 -31.42
N ASP A 98 12.21 14.77 -32.33
CA ASP A 98 11.46 14.09 -33.39
C ASP A 98 10.89 12.74 -32.95
N GLN A 99 11.19 12.30 -31.73
CA GLN A 99 10.64 11.08 -31.16
C GLN A 99 9.40 11.40 -30.33
N GLU A 100 8.29 10.74 -30.66
CA GLU A 100 7.10 10.79 -29.81
C GLU A 100 7.33 9.97 -28.52
N PRO A 101 6.96 10.50 -27.34
CA PRO A 101 6.97 9.70 -26.12
C PRO A 101 6.09 8.46 -26.26
N THR A 102 6.51 7.35 -25.66
CA THR A 102 5.60 6.21 -25.49
C THR A 102 4.43 6.61 -24.57
N SER A 103 3.41 5.75 -24.45
CA SER A 103 2.32 5.98 -23.50
C SER A 103 2.86 6.28 -22.09
N VAL A 104 2.18 7.19 -21.39
CA VAL A 104 2.46 7.46 -19.98
C VAL A 104 2.16 6.18 -19.20
N PRO A 105 3.15 5.63 -18.46
CA PRO A 105 2.92 4.44 -17.67
C PRO A 105 1.87 4.71 -16.59
N PRO A 106 0.94 3.76 -16.33
CA PRO A 106 -0.07 3.94 -15.30
C PRO A 106 0.54 4.15 -13.91
N ALA A 107 0.04 5.14 -13.19
CA ALA A 107 0.40 5.40 -11.80
C ALA A 107 -0.74 6.08 -11.07
N ALA A 108 -0.82 5.86 -9.76
CA ALA A 108 -1.87 6.45 -8.93
C ALA A 108 -1.42 6.60 -7.48
N GLY A 109 -1.89 7.66 -6.81
CA GLY A 109 -1.65 7.88 -5.39
C GLY A 109 -2.84 7.47 -4.53
N ASP A 110 -2.54 6.96 -3.34
CA ASP A 110 -3.50 6.57 -2.28
C ASP A 110 -3.00 7.09 -0.92
N ARG A 111 -3.84 7.12 0.12
CA ARG A 111 -3.40 7.44 1.49
C ARG A 111 -3.92 6.40 2.48
N TRP A 112 -3.02 5.91 3.32
CA TRP A 112 -3.39 5.17 4.52
C TRP A 112 -3.58 6.16 5.66
N ILE A 113 -4.81 6.18 6.19
CA ILE A 113 -5.23 6.98 7.33
C ILE A 113 -5.26 6.06 8.56
N LEU A 114 -4.27 6.20 9.44
CA LEU A 114 -3.99 5.23 10.49
C LEU A 114 -5.11 5.17 11.56
N ASP A 115 -5.54 6.32 12.07
CA ASP A 115 -6.64 6.44 13.04
C ASP A 115 -7.98 5.89 12.54
N GLN A 116 -8.21 5.93 11.23
CA GLN A 116 -9.42 5.39 10.58
C GLN A 116 -9.24 3.95 10.08
N GLN A 117 -8.02 3.41 10.16
CA GLN A 117 -7.66 2.07 9.67
C GLN A 117 -8.14 1.81 8.22
N CYS A 118 -8.09 2.84 7.38
CA CYS A 118 -8.59 2.77 6.02
C CYS A 118 -7.59 3.34 5.02
N ILE A 119 -7.73 2.88 3.78
CA ILE A 119 -7.05 3.43 2.62
C ILE A 119 -8.08 4.27 1.86
N HIS A 120 -7.78 5.55 1.67
CA HIS A 120 -8.47 6.38 0.70
C HIS A 120 -7.72 6.26 -0.63
N GLN A 121 -8.38 5.68 -1.62
CA GLN A 121 -7.82 5.46 -2.95
C GLN A 121 -8.30 6.48 -3.96
N THR A 122 -7.46 6.75 -4.96
CA THR A 122 -7.93 7.43 -6.18
C THR A 122 -8.73 6.46 -7.06
N ARG A 123 -9.61 7.03 -7.90
CA ARG A 123 -10.29 6.26 -8.96
C ARG A 123 -9.27 5.55 -9.86
N ASP A 124 -8.18 6.23 -10.21
CA ASP A 124 -7.12 5.68 -11.06
C ASP A 124 -6.47 4.45 -10.42
N SER A 125 -6.13 4.50 -9.12
CA SER A 125 -5.56 3.35 -8.39
C SER A 125 -6.50 2.14 -8.42
N TYR A 126 -7.79 2.39 -8.23
CA TYR A 126 -8.78 1.32 -8.20
C TYR A 126 -9.03 0.73 -9.59
N MET A 127 -9.07 1.56 -10.64
CA MET A 127 -9.18 1.13 -12.04
C MET A 127 -7.94 0.36 -12.50
N MET A 128 -6.74 0.77 -12.07
CA MET A 128 -5.49 0.07 -12.38
C MET A 128 -5.53 -1.40 -11.94
N SER A 129 -6.19 -1.72 -10.84
CA SER A 129 -6.38 -3.11 -10.35
C SER A 129 -7.70 -3.76 -10.80
N GLY A 130 -8.44 -3.13 -11.72
CA GLY A 130 -9.66 -3.67 -12.31
C GLY A 130 -10.92 -3.54 -11.45
N GLY A 131 -10.92 -2.69 -10.41
CA GLY A 131 -12.11 -2.41 -9.60
C GLY A 131 -13.08 -1.38 -10.22
N GLY A 132 -14.30 -1.27 -9.66
CA GLY A 132 -15.33 -0.23 -9.94
C GLY A 132 -15.15 1.17 -9.29
N GLU A 133 -16.07 1.63 -8.41
CA GLU A 133 -16.02 3.00 -7.81
C GLU A 133 -16.10 2.97 -6.28
N ARG A 134 -15.02 2.60 -5.58
CA ARG A 134 -14.93 2.77 -4.12
C ARG A 134 -13.78 3.70 -3.75
N GLU A 135 -14.10 4.73 -2.97
CA GLU A 135 -13.14 5.74 -2.50
C GLU A 135 -12.38 5.27 -1.24
N TYR A 136 -13.04 4.51 -0.37
CA TYR A 136 -12.44 3.99 0.87
C TYR A 136 -12.48 2.47 0.90
N LEU A 137 -11.35 1.87 1.23
CA LEU A 137 -11.21 0.45 1.53
C LEU A 137 -10.65 0.28 2.94
N SER A 138 -10.97 -0.83 3.58
CA SER A 138 -10.15 -1.29 4.71
C SER A 138 -8.74 -1.63 4.21
N VAL A 139 -7.78 -1.70 5.14
CA VAL A 139 -6.42 -2.16 4.82
C VAL A 139 -6.45 -3.58 4.22
N GLN A 140 -7.31 -4.46 4.73
CA GLN A 140 -7.43 -5.83 4.24
C GLN A 140 -8.01 -5.90 2.82
N GLN A 141 -9.05 -5.13 2.50
CA GLN A 141 -9.61 -5.07 1.14
C GLN A 141 -8.58 -4.56 0.14
N PHE A 142 -7.80 -3.57 0.56
CA PHE A 142 -6.75 -3.00 -0.24
C PHE A 142 -5.63 -4.01 -0.53
N THR A 143 -5.15 -4.72 0.51
CA THR A 143 -4.10 -5.74 0.35
C THR A 143 -4.60 -7.03 -0.30
N GLY A 144 -5.91 -7.31 -0.27
CA GLY A 144 -6.51 -8.53 -0.82
C GLY A 144 -6.33 -8.72 -2.35
N ARG A 145 -5.93 -7.68 -3.08
CA ARG A 145 -5.58 -7.76 -4.52
C ARG A 145 -4.11 -8.10 -4.78
N GLN A 146 -3.31 -8.13 -3.73
CA GLN A 146 -1.88 -8.36 -3.80
C GLN A 146 -1.61 -9.87 -3.82
N LEU A 147 -1.02 -10.37 -4.90
CA LEU A 147 -0.62 -11.78 -5.02
C LEU A 147 0.72 -12.05 -4.33
N ARG A 148 1.64 -11.09 -4.42
CA ARG A 148 2.94 -11.15 -3.77
C ARG A 148 3.47 -9.76 -3.48
N SER A 149 4.13 -9.62 -2.34
CA SER A 149 4.82 -8.40 -1.95
C SER A 149 5.99 -8.74 -1.05
N ASP A 150 7.17 -8.73 -1.66
CA ASP A 150 8.40 -8.86 -0.91
C ASP A 150 8.59 -7.51 -0.17
N GLY A 151 8.47 -7.52 1.17
CA GLY A 151 8.58 -6.30 1.98
C GLY A 151 7.25 -5.71 2.48
N ALA A 152 6.12 -6.41 2.36
CA ALA A 152 4.84 -5.96 2.94
C ALA A 152 4.95 -5.62 4.45
N ALA A 153 5.73 -6.40 5.22
CA ALA A 153 5.98 -6.11 6.63
C ALA A 153 6.67 -4.76 6.85
N GLU A 154 7.55 -4.33 5.94
CA GLU A 154 8.24 -3.03 6.01
C GLU A 154 7.26 -1.88 5.74
N VAL A 155 6.36 -2.04 4.76
CA VAL A 155 5.27 -1.08 4.49
C VAL A 155 4.36 -0.94 5.70
N VAL A 156 3.98 -2.05 6.31
CA VAL A 156 3.12 -2.04 7.50
C VAL A 156 3.83 -1.37 8.67
N ALA A 157 5.08 -1.75 8.97
CA ALA A 157 5.87 -1.12 10.03
C ALA A 157 6.08 0.39 9.81
N ALA A 158 6.22 0.82 8.55
CA ALA A 158 6.26 2.23 8.22
C ALA A 158 4.91 2.93 8.45
N GLY A 159 3.81 2.28 8.07
CA GLY A 159 2.44 2.78 8.21
C GLY A 159 1.93 2.85 9.65
N LEU A 160 2.40 1.98 10.55
CA LEU A 160 1.98 1.96 11.96
C LEU A 160 2.50 3.15 12.78
N ALA A 161 3.57 3.80 12.33
CA ALA A 161 4.12 4.99 12.98
C ALA A 161 4.73 5.90 11.92
N PRO A 162 3.93 6.55 11.07
CA PRO A 162 4.42 7.23 9.90
C PRO A 162 5.12 8.53 10.28
N THR A 163 6.37 8.69 9.87
CA THR A 163 7.17 9.90 10.11
C THR A 163 7.73 10.43 8.78
N PRO A 164 8.06 11.72 8.66
CA PRO A 164 8.62 12.29 7.42
C PRO A 164 9.92 11.62 6.91
N ASP A 165 10.67 10.96 7.79
CA ASP A 165 11.88 10.22 7.42
C ASP A 165 11.60 8.79 6.95
N LYS A 166 10.44 8.22 7.31
CA LYS A 166 10.04 6.87 6.89
C LYS A 166 9.61 6.88 5.43
N LYS A 167 10.32 6.05 4.66
CA LYS A 167 10.08 5.82 3.24
C LYS A 167 10.32 4.36 2.92
N VAL A 168 9.48 3.80 2.07
CA VAL A 168 9.56 2.41 1.63
C VAL A 168 9.35 2.36 0.13
N LEU A 169 10.12 1.55 -0.57
CA LEU A 169 9.94 1.24 -1.97
C LEU A 169 10.07 -0.27 -2.08
N ILE A 170 9.01 -0.91 -2.59
CA ILE A 170 9.00 -2.36 -2.80
C ILE A 170 8.38 -2.68 -4.16
N ASP A 171 8.68 -3.87 -4.67
CA ASP A 171 7.91 -4.46 -5.75
C ASP A 171 6.65 -5.18 -5.22
N ALA A 172 5.59 -5.12 -6.00
CA ALA A 172 4.32 -5.76 -5.72
C ALA A 172 3.76 -6.39 -6.99
N SER A 173 3.23 -7.60 -6.87
CA SER A 173 2.48 -8.26 -7.93
C SER A 173 1.00 -8.17 -7.65
N ILE A 174 0.28 -7.45 -8.51
CA ILE A 174 -1.14 -7.13 -8.31
C ILE A 174 -1.99 -7.86 -9.33
N PHE A 175 -3.05 -8.53 -8.88
CA PHE A 175 -4.01 -9.15 -9.78
C PHE A 175 -5.03 -8.11 -10.26
N ASN A 176 -5.15 -7.94 -11.58
CA ASN A 176 -6.20 -7.15 -12.18
C ASN A 176 -7.44 -8.03 -12.37
N VAL A 177 -8.51 -7.76 -11.62
CA VAL A 177 -9.71 -8.60 -11.61
C VAL A 177 -10.52 -8.55 -12.92
N THR A 178 -10.37 -7.49 -13.71
CA THR A 178 -11.08 -7.33 -14.99
C THR A 178 -10.35 -8.03 -16.13
N THR A 179 -9.01 -7.93 -16.17
CA THR A 179 -8.20 -8.52 -17.24
C THR A 179 -7.65 -9.90 -16.91
N ALA A 180 -7.79 -10.34 -15.65
CA ALA A 180 -7.21 -11.56 -15.09
C ALA A 180 -5.68 -11.65 -15.26
N LYS A 181 -4.99 -10.50 -15.43
CA LYS A 181 -3.54 -10.41 -15.51
C LYS A 181 -2.92 -10.14 -14.14
N VAL A 182 -1.69 -10.61 -13.95
CA VAL A 182 -0.83 -10.17 -12.85
C VAL A 182 0.07 -9.07 -13.38
N MET A 183 0.06 -7.91 -12.71
CA MET A 183 0.84 -6.74 -13.11
C MET A 183 2.02 -6.54 -12.14
N PRO A 184 3.20 -6.16 -12.64
CA PRO A 184 4.34 -5.77 -11.81
C PRO A 184 4.24 -4.29 -11.47
N TRP A 185 4.03 -3.98 -10.19
CA TRP A 185 3.96 -2.62 -9.70
C TRP A 185 5.15 -2.31 -8.79
N LEU A 186 5.59 -1.06 -8.79
CA LEU A 186 6.35 -0.50 -7.67
C LEU A 186 5.37 0.18 -6.72
N MET A 187 5.53 -0.07 -5.42
CA MET A 187 4.81 0.60 -4.34
C MET A 187 5.76 1.50 -3.58
N ILE A 188 5.49 2.80 -3.58
CA ILE A 188 6.31 3.84 -2.96
C ILE A 188 5.51 4.46 -1.82
N CYS A 189 6.03 4.41 -0.60
CA CYS A 189 5.35 4.92 0.60
C CYS A 189 6.15 6.02 1.27
N ARG A 190 5.46 7.04 1.80
CA ARG A 190 6.03 8.12 2.61
C ARG A 190 5.15 8.45 3.80
N GLY A 191 5.72 8.43 5.01
CA GLY A 191 5.04 8.96 6.19
C GLY A 191 4.97 10.48 6.16
N ILE A 192 3.87 11.08 6.62
CA ILE A 192 3.67 12.54 6.59
C ILE A 192 3.69 13.15 8.00
N ASP A 193 2.80 12.72 8.88
CA ASP A 193 2.48 13.49 10.10
C ASP A 193 2.01 12.63 11.27
N GLY A 194 2.56 11.42 11.44
CA GLY A 194 2.20 10.53 12.54
C GLY A 194 0.88 9.79 12.36
N ASN A 195 0.01 10.24 11.45
CA ASN A 195 -1.28 9.59 11.17
C ASN A 195 -1.48 9.19 9.70
N ILE A 196 -0.78 9.85 8.77
CA ILE A 196 -0.96 9.59 7.34
C ILE A 196 0.32 8.99 6.74
N MET A 197 0.15 7.90 6.02
CA MET A 197 1.13 7.42 5.04
C MET A 197 0.57 7.61 3.63
N LYS A 198 1.29 8.37 2.80
CA LYS A 198 0.99 8.45 1.37
C LYS A 198 1.59 7.25 0.66
N ILE A 199 0.83 6.70 -0.27
CA ILE A 199 1.17 5.52 -1.06
C ILE A 199 1.08 5.93 -2.52
N LEU A 200 1.99 5.43 -3.34
CA LEU A 200 2.04 5.66 -4.77
C LEU A 200 2.31 4.33 -5.46
N PHE A 201 1.48 4.01 -6.43
CA PHE A 201 1.62 2.83 -7.28
C PHE A 201 2.10 3.24 -8.66
N TYR A 202 2.98 2.42 -9.22
CA TYR A 202 3.54 2.62 -10.54
C TYR A 202 3.59 1.29 -11.29
N ASP A 203 2.78 1.17 -12.33
CA ASP A 203 2.79 -0.02 -13.20
C ASP A 203 3.99 0.03 -14.13
N VAL A 204 4.80 -1.03 -14.06
CA VAL A 204 6.04 -1.13 -14.82
C VAL A 204 6.01 -2.20 -15.92
N GLU A 205 4.84 -2.80 -16.22
CA GLU A 205 4.65 -3.81 -17.28
C GLU A 205 5.19 -3.30 -18.63
N GLN A 206 4.91 -2.03 -18.98
CA GLN A 206 5.29 -1.47 -20.28
C GLN A 206 6.81 -1.39 -20.51
N PHE A 207 7.63 -1.57 -19.47
CA PHE A 207 9.09 -1.59 -19.57
C PHE A 207 9.66 -3.01 -19.71
N GLY A 208 8.80 -4.02 -19.90
CA GLY A 208 9.20 -5.42 -20.02
C GLY A 208 9.60 -6.05 -18.68
N ILE A 209 9.15 -5.47 -17.56
CA ILE A 209 9.35 -6.04 -16.23
C ILE A 209 8.25 -7.07 -16.01
N GLU A 210 8.62 -8.26 -15.59
CA GLU A 210 7.69 -9.36 -15.32
C GLU A 210 7.24 -9.36 -13.85
N PRO A 211 5.97 -9.70 -13.54
CA PRO A 211 5.50 -9.83 -12.18
C PRO A 211 6.17 -11.01 -11.46
N LYS A 212 6.44 -10.83 -10.16
CA LYS A 212 6.88 -11.93 -9.30
C LYS A 212 5.68 -12.75 -8.83
N ILE A 213 5.59 -14.01 -9.22
CA ILE A 213 4.55 -14.91 -8.71
C ILE A 213 4.98 -15.57 -7.38
N PRO A 214 4.05 -15.91 -6.49
CA PRO A 214 4.33 -16.77 -5.34
C PRO A 214 4.97 -18.10 -5.76
N THR A 215 5.85 -18.66 -4.93
CA THR A 215 6.44 -19.97 -5.22
C THR A 215 5.42 -21.09 -5.01
N PRO A 216 5.57 -22.25 -5.66
CA PRO A 216 4.71 -23.40 -5.42
C PRO A 216 4.63 -23.81 -3.94
N GLU A 217 5.71 -23.67 -3.19
CA GLU A 217 5.75 -23.95 -1.75
C GLU A 217 4.87 -22.98 -0.96
N ALA A 218 4.92 -21.68 -1.29
CA ALA A 218 4.09 -20.66 -0.67
C ALA A 218 2.60 -20.89 -0.98
N LEU A 219 2.28 -21.23 -2.23
CA LEU A 219 0.92 -21.59 -2.66
C LEU A 219 0.44 -22.88 -1.98
N GLY A 220 1.31 -23.90 -1.89
CA GLY A 220 1.01 -25.17 -1.24
C GLY A 220 0.72 -25.02 0.25
N LEU A 221 1.48 -24.18 0.95
CA LEU A 221 1.25 -23.89 2.37
C LEU A 221 -0.10 -23.19 2.59
N SER A 222 -0.42 -22.21 1.74
CA SER A 222 -1.73 -21.54 1.76
C SER A 222 -2.88 -22.54 1.56
N ALA A 223 -2.79 -23.38 0.53
CA ALA A 223 -3.81 -24.37 0.20
C ALA A 223 -3.98 -25.45 1.29
N LEU A 224 -2.87 -25.92 1.89
CA LEU A 224 -2.92 -26.88 2.99
C LEU A 224 -3.59 -26.30 4.23
N SER A 225 -3.31 -25.05 4.57
CA SER A 225 -3.93 -24.36 5.71
C SER A 225 -5.46 -24.26 5.52
N ALA A 226 -5.89 -23.82 4.33
CA ALA A 226 -7.31 -23.72 3.98
C ALA A 226 -8.01 -25.08 4.01
N ALA A 227 -7.36 -26.14 3.49
CA ALA A 227 -7.92 -27.50 3.47
C ALA A 227 -8.17 -28.10 4.85
N VAL A 228 -7.42 -27.67 5.88
CA VAL A 228 -7.64 -28.09 7.28
C VAL A 228 -8.49 -27.09 8.08
N GLY A 229 -9.13 -26.13 7.40
CA GLY A 229 -10.00 -25.13 8.03
C GLY A 229 -9.26 -24.13 8.92
N ARG A 230 -7.96 -23.91 8.68
CA ARG A 230 -7.14 -22.94 9.41
C ARG A 230 -6.77 -21.77 8.50
N TYR A 231 -7.01 -20.57 9.00
CA TYR A 231 -6.78 -19.34 8.23
C TYR A 231 -5.85 -18.42 9.01
N ALA A 232 -4.79 -17.96 8.36
CA ALA A 232 -3.78 -17.10 8.98
C ALA A 232 -3.83 -15.72 8.36
N ALA A 233 -3.68 -14.69 9.19
CA ALA A 233 -3.60 -13.30 8.79
C ALA A 233 -2.42 -12.61 9.48
N LEU A 234 -1.84 -11.64 8.77
CA LEU A 234 -1.01 -10.61 9.37
C LEU A 234 -1.96 -9.60 10.02
N ALA A 235 -1.72 -9.31 11.30
CA ALA A 235 -2.48 -8.35 12.06
C ALA A 235 -1.55 -7.35 12.73
N ALA A 236 -2.03 -6.16 13.02
CA ALA A 236 -1.28 -5.16 13.75
C ALA A 236 -2.10 -4.58 14.90
N THR A 237 -1.41 -3.99 15.87
CA THR A 237 -2.04 -3.27 16.97
C THR A 237 -1.78 -1.78 16.84
N LEU A 238 -2.81 -0.96 16.95
CA LEU A 238 -2.62 0.49 17.08
C LEU A 238 -2.71 0.86 18.55
N THR A 239 -1.73 1.62 19.03
CA THR A 239 -1.89 2.35 20.29
C THR A 239 -2.37 3.75 19.93
N THR A 240 -3.68 3.98 20.02
CA THR A 240 -4.24 5.34 19.87
C THR A 240 -3.91 6.19 21.11
N PRO A 241 -3.92 7.55 21.01
CA PRO A 241 -3.84 8.43 22.18
C PRO A 241 -4.90 8.15 23.26
N SER A 242 -5.98 7.45 22.92
CA SER A 242 -7.03 6.97 23.82
C SER A 242 -6.78 5.59 24.47
N GLU A 243 -5.54 5.07 24.45
CA GLU A 243 -5.10 3.82 25.10
C GLU A 243 -5.78 2.51 24.64
N ARG A 244 -6.63 2.55 23.60
CA ARG A 244 -7.24 1.34 23.06
C ARG A 244 -6.27 0.61 22.13
N ARG A 245 -5.74 -0.52 22.58
CA ARG A 245 -5.01 -1.50 21.75
C ARG A 245 -6.02 -2.43 21.06
N ASP A 246 -6.53 -1.99 19.92
CA ASP A 246 -7.33 -2.87 19.07
C ASP A 246 -6.41 -3.58 18.06
N ILE A 247 -6.64 -4.89 17.86
CA ILE A 247 -6.01 -5.68 16.80
C ILE A 247 -6.82 -5.47 15.53
N PHE A 248 -6.15 -5.14 14.44
CA PHE A 248 -6.76 -5.11 13.11
C PHE A 248 -6.05 -6.03 12.13
N LEU A 249 -6.80 -6.61 11.19
CA LEU A 249 -6.23 -7.43 10.12
C LEU A 249 -5.65 -6.53 9.04
N VAL A 250 -4.41 -6.82 8.65
CA VAL A 250 -3.70 -6.13 7.59
C VAL A 250 -3.89 -6.88 6.28
N MET A 251 -3.64 -8.20 6.28
CA MET A 251 -3.81 -9.06 5.11
C MET A 251 -3.95 -10.53 5.51
N TRP A 252 -4.65 -11.32 4.72
CA TRP A 252 -4.61 -12.78 4.84
C TRP A 252 -3.29 -13.31 4.28
N LEU A 253 -2.69 -14.28 4.97
CA LEU A 253 -1.44 -14.95 4.55
C LEU A 253 -1.70 -16.17 3.66
N GLY A 254 -2.98 -16.50 3.44
CA GLY A 254 -3.44 -17.53 2.53
C GLY A 254 -4.82 -17.18 2.02
N GLU A 255 -5.68 -18.18 1.83
CA GLU A 255 -7.07 -17.94 1.45
C GLU A 255 -7.82 -17.13 2.52
N THR A 256 -8.69 -16.23 2.06
CA THR A 256 -9.66 -15.58 2.95
C THR A 256 -10.69 -16.63 3.39
N PRO A 257 -10.99 -16.77 4.69
CA PRO A 257 -12.00 -17.71 5.14
C PRO A 257 -13.36 -17.45 4.49
N PRO A 258 -14.12 -18.49 4.10
CA PRO A 258 -15.40 -18.34 3.40
C PRO A 258 -16.48 -17.71 4.28
N TRP A 259 -16.36 -17.82 5.60
CA TRP A 259 -17.25 -17.19 6.57
C TRP A 259 -16.90 -15.73 6.84
N PHE A 260 -15.67 -15.29 6.53
CA PHE A 260 -15.23 -13.94 6.81
C PHE A 260 -15.84 -12.98 5.80
N GLN A 261 -16.61 -12.02 6.31
CA GLN A 261 -17.04 -10.89 5.51
C GLN A 261 -16.77 -9.61 6.28
N GLU A 262 -16.17 -8.68 5.59
CA GLU A 262 -15.92 -7.39 6.16
C GLU A 262 -17.16 -6.50 6.07
N THR A 263 -17.52 -5.89 7.20
CA THR A 263 -18.76 -5.14 7.33
C THR A 263 -18.60 -3.65 7.02
N SER A 264 -17.40 -3.08 7.13
CA SER A 264 -17.18 -1.65 6.88
C SER A 264 -15.73 -1.28 6.56
N PRO A 265 -15.46 -0.40 5.57
CA PRO A 265 -14.11 0.09 5.28
C PRO A 265 -13.53 1.03 6.36
N ARG A 266 -14.33 1.42 7.36
CA ARG A 266 -13.93 2.33 8.46
C ARG A 266 -13.89 1.67 9.84
N SER A 267 -14.04 0.35 9.89
CA SER A 267 -14.07 -0.37 11.14
C SER A 267 -13.43 -1.74 10.97
N THR A 268 -12.47 -2.03 11.84
CA THR A 268 -11.83 -3.34 11.95
C THR A 268 -12.56 -4.20 12.97
N ASP A 269 -13.86 -3.99 13.15
CA ASP A 269 -14.70 -4.68 14.13
C ASP A 269 -15.06 -6.11 13.66
N PHE A 270 -14.07 -6.89 13.22
CA PHE A 270 -14.28 -8.30 12.91
C PHE A 270 -14.32 -9.15 14.17
N ILE A 271 -13.74 -8.71 15.29
CA ILE A 271 -13.83 -9.39 16.60
C ILE A 271 -14.93 -8.75 17.45
N HIS A 272 -15.76 -9.60 18.07
CA HIS A 272 -16.81 -9.15 18.99
C HIS A 272 -16.22 -8.26 20.09
N PRO A 273 -16.81 -7.09 20.40
CA PRO A 273 -16.25 -6.12 21.35
C PRO A 273 -15.83 -6.72 22.69
N ASP A 274 -16.66 -7.59 23.28
CA ASP A 274 -16.38 -8.27 24.56
C ASP A 274 -15.14 -9.19 24.52
N ASP A 275 -14.77 -9.70 23.34
CA ASP A 275 -13.71 -10.70 23.21
C ASP A 275 -12.34 -10.03 22.94
N ARG A 276 -12.34 -8.74 22.54
CA ARG A 276 -11.11 -8.01 22.14
C ARG A 276 -10.09 -7.90 23.24
N ALA A 277 -10.51 -7.52 24.45
CA ALA A 277 -9.60 -7.34 25.57
C ALA A 277 -8.93 -8.67 25.97
N ALA A 278 -9.71 -9.76 25.97
CA ALA A 278 -9.21 -11.10 26.26
C ALA A 278 -8.25 -11.58 25.17
N PHE A 279 -8.58 -11.36 23.90
CA PHE A 279 -7.75 -11.76 22.77
C PHE A 279 -6.44 -10.96 22.68
N ALA A 280 -6.50 -9.65 22.92
CA ALA A 280 -5.34 -8.78 23.04
C ALA A 280 -4.42 -9.23 24.19
N ALA A 281 -4.99 -9.47 25.37
CA ALA A 281 -4.23 -9.92 26.54
C ALA A 281 -3.66 -11.33 26.37
N ALA A 282 -4.23 -12.17 25.50
CA ALA A 282 -3.84 -13.56 25.35
C ALA A 282 -2.37 -13.71 24.94
N ASN A 283 -1.79 -12.82 24.13
CA ASN A 283 -0.36 -12.87 23.78
C ASN A 283 0.33 -11.52 23.42
N ILE A 284 -0.31 -10.34 23.55
CA ILE A 284 0.37 -9.04 23.38
C ILE A 284 1.26 -8.80 24.61
N GLY A 285 2.56 -9.08 24.50
CA GLY A 285 3.55 -8.90 25.57
C GLY A 285 4.47 -10.09 25.81
N ARG A 286 4.29 -11.20 25.08
CA ARG A 286 5.23 -12.33 25.08
C ARG A 286 6.20 -12.17 23.91
N THR A 287 7.46 -11.92 24.20
CA THR A 287 8.53 -11.76 23.20
C THR A 287 9.12 -13.09 22.73
N ASP A 288 8.72 -14.21 23.34
CA ASP A 288 9.22 -15.53 22.98
C ASP A 288 8.43 -16.10 21.79
N VAL A 289 9.07 -16.11 20.63
CA VAL A 289 8.54 -16.67 19.37
C VAL A 289 8.41 -18.20 19.45
N ALA A 290 9.07 -18.86 20.41
CA ALA A 290 9.02 -20.31 20.59
C ALA A 290 7.80 -20.80 21.39
N PHE A 291 7.01 -19.90 21.99
CA PHE A 291 5.79 -20.29 22.67
C PHE A 291 4.67 -20.58 21.67
N ALA A 292 4.10 -21.80 21.73
CA ALA A 292 2.85 -22.10 21.07
C ALA A 292 1.77 -21.14 21.60
N ALA A 293 1.23 -20.30 20.73
CA ALA A 293 0.17 -19.36 21.08
C ALA A 293 -1.03 -20.13 21.63
N LYS A 294 -1.52 -19.72 22.80
CA LYS A 294 -2.68 -20.37 23.43
C LYS A 294 -3.93 -20.04 22.61
N PRO A 295 -4.68 -21.04 22.11
CA PRO A 295 -5.97 -20.80 21.49
C PRO A 295 -6.92 -20.11 22.46
N THR A 296 -7.58 -19.06 21.98
CA THR A 296 -8.53 -18.25 22.72
C THR A 296 -9.85 -18.28 21.94
N PRO A 297 -10.98 -18.63 22.59
CA PRO A 297 -12.28 -18.51 21.95
C PRO A 297 -12.59 -17.05 21.68
N ILE A 298 -12.96 -16.73 20.44
CA ILE A 298 -13.43 -15.40 20.03
C ILE A 298 -14.66 -15.55 19.15
N ARG A 299 -15.48 -14.50 19.09
CA ARG A 299 -16.55 -14.38 18.11
C ARG A 299 -16.12 -13.48 16.97
N ILE A 300 -16.31 -13.95 15.74
CA ILE A 300 -15.98 -13.23 14.51
C ILE A 300 -17.25 -12.92 13.72
N MET A 301 -17.32 -11.71 13.19
CA MET A 301 -18.44 -11.29 12.35
C MET A 301 -18.45 -12.06 11.03
N GLY A 302 -19.54 -12.74 10.73
CA GLY A 302 -19.75 -13.48 9.50
C GLY A 302 -20.41 -12.63 8.41
N GLY A 303 -20.44 -13.19 7.19
CA GLY A 303 -21.12 -12.56 6.05
C GLY A 303 -22.63 -12.51 6.09
N ASP A 304 -23.21 -13.34 6.94
CA ASP A 304 -24.61 -13.28 7.33
C ASP A 304 -24.93 -12.14 8.32
N GLY A 305 -23.92 -11.43 8.82
CA GLY A 305 -24.07 -10.41 9.86
C GLY A 305 -24.20 -10.98 11.27
N GLU A 306 -23.96 -12.29 11.45
CA GLU A 306 -24.01 -12.97 12.74
C GLU A 306 -22.61 -13.19 13.31
N TRP A 307 -22.54 -13.39 14.63
CA TRP A 307 -21.29 -13.66 15.33
C TRP A 307 -21.01 -15.17 15.40
N HIS A 308 -19.95 -15.62 14.73
CA HIS A 308 -19.55 -17.03 14.71
C HIS A 308 -18.45 -17.31 15.73
N SER A 309 -18.60 -18.38 16.50
CA SER A 309 -17.60 -18.76 17.50
C SER A 309 -16.43 -19.48 16.85
N MET A 310 -15.22 -18.98 17.09
CA MET A 310 -13.97 -19.43 16.49
C MET A 310 -12.92 -19.64 17.59
N GLN A 311 -11.94 -20.48 17.30
CA GLN A 311 -10.67 -20.48 18.03
C GLN A 311 -9.69 -19.57 17.31
N ALA A 312 -8.99 -18.73 18.06
CA ALA A 312 -7.93 -17.90 17.53
C ALA A 312 -6.66 -17.96 18.37
N ALA A 313 -5.52 -17.97 17.71
CA ALA A 313 -4.21 -17.85 18.32
C ALA A 313 -3.48 -16.66 17.73
N ILE A 314 -2.77 -15.91 18.57
CA ILE A 314 -2.00 -14.73 18.16
C ILE A 314 -0.56 -14.85 18.66
N ARG A 315 0.40 -14.54 17.78
CA ARG A 315 1.84 -14.56 18.10
C ARG A 315 2.57 -13.39 17.46
N PRO A 316 3.68 -12.90 18.05
CA PRO A 316 4.49 -11.87 17.41
C PRO A 316 4.95 -12.28 16.01
N TYR A 317 4.96 -11.32 15.09
CA TYR A 317 5.58 -11.50 13.79
C TYR A 317 7.10 -11.35 13.93
N ALA A 318 7.83 -12.35 13.45
CA ALA A 318 9.29 -12.34 13.41
C ALA A 318 9.78 -12.26 11.96
N LEU A 319 10.77 -11.40 11.71
CA LEU A 319 11.41 -11.33 10.39
C LEU A 319 12.19 -12.63 10.10
N PRO A 320 12.38 -12.98 8.81
CA PRO A 320 13.27 -14.07 8.41
C PRO A 320 14.64 -13.95 9.10
N GLY A 321 15.11 -15.03 9.73
CA GLY A 321 16.33 -15.02 10.55
C GLY A 321 16.10 -14.99 12.07
N GLY A 322 14.84 -14.90 12.53
CA GLY A 322 14.41 -15.33 13.87
C GLY A 322 14.83 -14.48 15.08
N GLY A 323 15.57 -13.38 14.88
CA GLY A 323 16.11 -12.57 15.98
C GLY A 323 15.32 -11.30 16.32
N ASN A 324 14.53 -10.77 15.38
CA ASN A 324 13.86 -9.48 15.53
C ASN A 324 12.35 -9.63 15.30
N SER A 325 11.55 -9.40 16.33
CA SER A 325 10.12 -9.18 16.19
C SER A 325 9.86 -7.76 15.70
N VAL A 326 8.89 -7.57 14.80
CA VAL A 326 8.42 -6.23 14.43
C VAL A 326 7.42 -5.80 15.50
N GLU A 327 7.70 -4.68 16.18
CA GLU A 327 6.79 -4.14 17.19
C GLU A 327 5.39 -3.94 16.59
N ASP A 328 4.36 -4.25 17.38
CA ASP A 328 2.95 -4.10 17.01
C ASP A 328 2.47 -4.91 15.80
N LEU A 329 3.25 -5.91 15.34
CA LEU A 329 2.88 -6.81 14.23
C LEU A 329 2.79 -8.27 14.71
N TYR A 330 1.73 -8.95 14.29
CA TYR A 330 1.35 -10.27 14.78
C TYR A 330 0.88 -11.18 13.65
N ILE A 331 1.04 -12.48 13.85
CA ILE A 331 0.29 -13.51 13.11
C ILE A 331 -0.91 -13.91 13.95
N VAL A 332 -2.09 -13.86 13.34
CA VAL A 332 -3.32 -14.39 13.90
C VAL A 332 -3.75 -15.60 13.08
N GLU A 333 -3.95 -16.73 13.75
CA GLU A 333 -4.51 -17.95 13.17
C GLU A 333 -5.92 -18.15 13.71
N MET A 334 -6.88 -18.51 12.85
CA MET A 334 -8.29 -18.67 13.17
C MET A 334 -8.82 -19.99 12.58
N TRP A 335 -9.65 -20.70 13.35
CA TRP A 335 -10.28 -21.95 12.89
C TRP A 335 -11.57 -22.25 13.65
N GLU A 336 -12.46 -23.00 13.00
CA GLU A 336 -13.67 -23.56 13.63
C GLU A 336 -13.30 -24.74 14.54
N HIS A 337 -14.15 -25.01 15.53
CA HIS A 337 -13.90 -26.01 16.56
C HIS A 337 -13.91 -27.46 16.09
#